data_AF-A0A3A9A4H5-F1
#
_entry.id   AF-A0A3A9A4H5-F1
#
_cell.length_a   1.000
_cell.length_b   1.000
_cell.length_c   1.000
_cell.angle_alpha   90.00
_cell.angle_beta   90.00
_cell.angle_gamma   90.00
#
_symmetry.space_group_name_H-M   'P 1'
#
loop_
_entity.id
_entity.type
_entity.pdbx_description
1 polymer ?
#
loop_
_entity_poly.entity_id
_entity_poly.type
_entity_poly.pdbx_seq_one_letter_code
_entity_poly.pdbx_strand_id
1 'polypeptide(L)'
;MHKSSECSDDGCVWNEDAPTVVSCAIFRLSEPVVIFNRRLFCVSPYRSDGKDTAMKSKETKERNRGFNGKYNSTLEERIKRTPKENAIRGMWTGDRGESWYIPADKSVNAILHVFELDGILYKEGIPDFSVCAKVTVSIENMNEIRRENFWKCDVKCAEKWSREKYEGKSSWTSKDVKQWRKENGYTWHERNDMVICDLVPTKINGFFGHLGGVSECKKCRMV
;
A
#
# COMPACT_ATOMS: atom_id res chain seq x y z
N MET A 1 24.70 -70.11 -2.04
CA MET A 1 23.93 -68.96 -2.57
C MET A 1 22.70 -69.50 -3.28
N HIS A 2 21.77 -68.62 -3.69
CA HIS A 2 20.41 -68.91 -4.15
C HIS A 2 19.44 -69.41 -3.07
N LYS A 3 18.25 -68.79 -3.07
CA LYS A 3 17.06 -69.15 -2.28
C LYS A 3 15.98 -69.65 -3.25
N SER A 4 15.01 -70.40 -2.73
CA SER A 4 13.97 -71.05 -3.51
C SER A 4 12.71 -70.19 -3.72
N SER A 5 12.03 -70.44 -4.83
CA SER A 5 10.57 -70.54 -5.03
C SER A 5 9.60 -69.57 -4.34
N GLU A 6 8.76 -68.94 -5.15
CA GLU A 6 7.51 -68.27 -4.76
C GLU A 6 6.36 -69.28 -4.56
N CYS A 7 5.49 -69.06 -3.58
CA CYS A 7 4.01 -69.03 -3.70
C CYS A 7 3.32 -69.00 -2.31
N SER A 8 2.26 -68.21 -2.16
CA SER A 8 1.18 -68.41 -1.16
C SER A 8 0.06 -67.39 -1.40
N ASP A 9 -1.17 -67.87 -1.60
CA ASP A 9 -2.37 -67.05 -1.82
C ASP A 9 -3.14 -66.72 -0.51
N ASP A 10 -4.27 -66.04 -0.69
CA ASP A 10 -5.39 -65.82 0.23
C ASP A 10 -5.25 -64.84 1.42
N GLY A 11 -6.22 -63.92 1.52
CA GLY A 11 -6.24 -62.83 2.50
C GLY A 11 -7.46 -61.88 2.41
N CYS A 12 -8.67 -62.43 2.35
CA CYS A 12 -9.93 -61.67 2.51
C CYS A 12 -10.06 -61.13 3.97
N VAL A 13 -10.81 -60.08 4.33
CA VAL A 13 -11.82 -59.24 3.63
C VAL A 13 -12.03 -57.89 4.38
N TRP A 14 -12.75 -56.92 3.77
CA TRP A 14 -13.45 -55.70 4.29
C TRP A 14 -13.08 -55.08 5.67
N ASN A 15 -12.99 -53.75 5.86
CA ASN A 15 -13.31 -52.58 4.99
C ASN A 15 -12.29 -51.42 5.22
N GLU A 16 -12.52 -50.10 5.33
CA GLU A 16 -13.71 -49.21 5.41
C GLU A 16 -13.34 -47.76 4.95
N ASP A 17 -14.36 -46.90 4.75
CA ASP A 17 -14.38 -45.42 4.69
C ASP A 17 -13.10 -44.60 4.36
N ALA A 18 -13.06 -44.04 3.13
CA ALA A 18 -12.43 -42.73 2.85
C ALA A 18 -12.90 -42.12 1.50
N PRO A 19 -13.87 -41.17 1.46
CA PRO A 19 -14.24 -40.47 0.22
C PRO A 19 -13.26 -39.34 -0.10
N THR A 20 -12.53 -39.46 -1.22
CA THR A 20 -11.58 -38.44 -1.71
C THR A 20 -12.31 -37.20 -2.24
N VAL A 21 -12.64 -36.26 -1.36
CA VAL A 21 -13.24 -34.97 -1.74
C VAL A 21 -12.20 -34.04 -2.39
N VAL A 22 -12.29 -33.92 -3.73
CA VAL A 22 -11.52 -32.92 -4.50
C VAL A 22 -12.00 -31.52 -4.14
N SER A 23 -11.24 -30.83 -3.28
CA SER A 23 -11.55 -29.46 -2.84
C SER A 23 -11.22 -28.44 -3.94
N CYS A 24 -12.13 -28.28 -4.90
CA CYS A 24 -12.10 -27.16 -5.83
C CYS A 24 -12.34 -25.85 -5.06
N ALA A 25 -11.26 -25.13 -4.75
CA ALA A 25 -11.30 -23.80 -4.17
C ALA A 25 -11.87 -22.79 -5.19
N ILE A 26 -13.20 -22.71 -5.28
CA ILE A 26 -13.91 -21.76 -6.14
C ILE A 26 -13.53 -20.34 -5.72
N PHE A 27 -12.85 -19.62 -6.63
CA PHE A 27 -12.65 -18.18 -6.52
C PHE A 27 -14.01 -17.48 -6.55
N ARG A 28 -14.58 -17.18 -5.38
CA ARG A 28 -15.75 -16.31 -5.26
C ARG A 28 -15.31 -14.87 -5.51
N LEU A 29 -15.38 -14.47 -6.78
CA LEU A 29 -15.39 -13.06 -7.17
C LEU A 29 -16.65 -12.42 -6.59
N SER A 30 -16.52 -11.71 -5.47
CA SER A 30 -17.54 -10.80 -4.98
C SER A 30 -17.48 -9.51 -5.82
N GLU A 31 -18.48 -9.33 -6.69
CA GLU A 31 -18.57 -8.16 -7.56
C GLU A 31 -18.62 -6.85 -6.75
N PRO A 32 -17.72 -5.88 -7.01
CA PRO A 32 -17.86 -4.55 -6.47
C PRO A 32 -18.73 -3.72 -7.41
N VAL A 33 -20.02 -3.57 -7.08
CA VAL A 33 -20.91 -2.63 -7.79
C VAL A 33 -20.50 -1.19 -7.44
N VAL A 34 -19.56 -0.64 -8.21
CA VAL A 34 -19.06 0.74 -8.05
C VAL A 34 -19.58 1.60 -9.21
N ILE A 35 -20.76 2.18 -9.01
CA ILE A 35 -21.25 3.23 -9.92
C ILE A 35 -20.46 4.51 -9.61
N PHE A 36 -19.37 4.76 -10.34
CA PHE A 36 -18.67 6.04 -10.30
C PHE A 36 -18.77 6.80 -11.62
N ASN A 37 -18.89 8.13 -11.53
CA ASN A 37 -19.46 8.93 -12.59
C ASN A 37 -18.39 9.35 -13.63
N ARG A 38 -18.54 8.89 -14.88
CA ARG A 38 -17.52 8.96 -15.94
C ARG A 38 -17.32 10.38 -16.50
N ARG A 39 -16.61 11.24 -15.77
CA ARG A 39 -16.06 12.49 -16.32
C ARG A 39 -14.72 12.23 -17.02
N LEU A 40 -14.74 12.27 -18.36
CA LEU A 40 -13.50 12.42 -19.14
C LEU A 40 -12.90 13.79 -18.84
N PHE A 41 -11.63 13.83 -18.42
CA PHE A 41 -10.81 15.02 -18.47
C PHE A 41 -9.73 14.83 -19.54
N CYS A 42 -10.01 15.31 -20.75
CA CYS A 42 -9.02 15.37 -21.82
C CYS A 42 -7.99 16.46 -21.47
N VAL A 43 -6.75 16.08 -21.17
CA VAL A 43 -5.67 17.04 -20.89
C VAL A 43 -5.08 17.52 -22.22
N SER A 44 -5.06 18.83 -22.43
CA SER A 44 -4.47 19.44 -23.63
C SER A 44 -2.94 19.54 -23.51
N PRO A 45 -2.17 19.25 -24.57
CA PRO A 45 -0.71 19.38 -24.54
C PRO A 45 -0.29 20.85 -24.48
N TYR A 46 0.32 21.26 -23.36
CA TYR A 46 0.90 22.59 -23.23
C TYR A 46 2.17 22.72 -24.07
N ARG A 47 2.28 23.80 -24.84
CA ARG A 47 3.48 24.12 -25.63
C ARG A 47 4.53 24.80 -24.76
N SER A 48 5.81 24.49 -25.02
CA SER A 48 6.96 25.16 -24.43
C SER A 48 7.48 26.27 -25.35
N ASP A 49 7.31 27.53 -24.97
CA ASP A 49 8.04 28.66 -25.55
C ASP A 49 9.12 29.11 -24.54
N GLY A 50 10.38 28.73 -24.80
CA GLY A 50 11.51 29.07 -23.93
C GLY A 50 12.13 30.43 -24.27
N LYS A 51 12.60 31.16 -23.25
CA LYS A 51 13.55 32.28 -23.39
C LYS A 51 14.52 32.30 -22.22
N ASP A 52 15.82 32.23 -22.52
CA ASP A 52 16.89 32.41 -21.56
C ASP A 52 17.12 33.89 -21.21
N THR A 53 17.27 34.19 -19.92
CA THR A 53 18.08 35.33 -19.46
C THR A 53 18.75 34.97 -18.13
N ALA A 54 20.08 34.89 -18.13
CA ALA A 54 20.84 34.67 -16.92
C ALA A 54 21.14 36.00 -16.21
N MET A 55 20.89 36.08 -14.90
CA MET A 55 21.51 37.09 -14.02
C MET A 55 22.03 36.44 -12.73
N LYS A 56 23.16 36.97 -12.24
CA LYS A 56 24.01 36.37 -11.22
C LYS A 56 24.25 37.36 -10.08
N SER A 57 23.49 37.23 -8.98
CA SER A 57 23.58 38.13 -7.82
C SER A 57 23.71 37.37 -6.49
N LYS A 58 24.97 37.26 -6.04
CA LYS A 58 25.51 37.22 -4.66
C LYS A 58 24.65 36.63 -3.51
N GLU A 59 25.26 35.69 -2.79
CA GLU A 59 24.79 35.13 -1.50
C GLU A 59 24.62 36.21 -0.42
N THR A 60 23.41 36.32 0.15
CA THR A 60 23.16 37.02 1.43
C THR A 60 22.54 36.02 2.40
N LYS A 61 23.23 35.70 3.49
CA LYS A 61 22.97 34.50 4.30
C LYS A 61 21.96 34.71 5.43
N GLU A 62 20.79 35.26 5.09
CA GLU A 62 19.70 35.39 6.04
C GLU A 62 19.07 34.02 6.33
N ARG A 63 19.24 33.54 7.57
CA ARG A 63 18.61 32.30 8.06
C ARG A 63 17.15 32.55 8.40
N ASN A 64 16.35 32.87 7.38
CA ASN A 64 14.93 33.10 7.53
C ASN A 64 14.23 31.76 7.86
N ARG A 65 13.97 31.53 9.15
CA ARG A 65 13.34 30.31 9.69
C ARG A 65 11.84 30.30 9.40
N GLY A 66 11.48 30.17 8.13
CA GLY A 66 10.11 29.95 7.69
C GLY A 66 9.62 28.57 8.12
N PHE A 67 9.10 28.46 9.34
CA PHE A 67 8.37 27.27 9.81
C PHE A 67 6.98 27.24 9.17
N ASN A 68 6.96 27.00 7.86
CA ASN A 68 5.79 26.99 6.98
C ASN A 68 5.53 25.59 6.41
N GLY A 69 6.07 24.56 7.08
CA GLY A 69 6.05 23.18 6.63
C GLY A 69 4.78 22.45 7.05
N LYS A 70 4.05 21.91 6.07
CA LYS A 70 2.91 21.00 6.29
C LYS A 70 3.32 19.66 6.94
N TYR A 71 4.61 19.33 6.89
CA TYR A 71 5.22 18.10 7.40
C TYR A 71 6.55 18.43 8.09
N ASN A 72 7.06 17.55 8.96
CA ASN A 72 8.29 17.76 9.72
C ASN A 72 9.57 17.40 8.92
N SER A 73 9.43 16.59 7.87
CA SER A 73 10.48 16.28 6.90
C SER A 73 10.66 17.41 5.88
N THR A 74 11.88 17.57 5.37
CA THR A 74 12.12 18.42 4.19
C THR A 74 11.68 17.69 2.92
N LEU A 75 11.43 18.46 1.85
CA LEU A 75 11.14 17.89 0.53
C LEU A 75 12.29 16.99 0.03
N GLU A 76 13.54 17.40 0.25
CA GLU A 76 14.72 16.60 -0.10
C GLU A 76 14.72 15.24 0.61
N GLU A 77 14.38 15.19 1.90
CA GLU A 77 14.33 13.94 2.67
C GLU A 77 13.24 12.99 2.18
N ARG A 78 12.10 13.51 1.69
CA ARG A 78 11.05 12.70 1.05
C ARG A 78 11.48 12.20 -0.33
N ILE A 79 12.02 13.08 -1.17
CA ILE A 79 12.58 12.73 -2.50
C ILE A 79 13.76 11.73 -2.37
N LYS A 80 14.53 11.75 -1.28
CA LYS A 80 15.59 10.77 -0.99
C LYS A 80 15.04 9.35 -0.71
N ARG A 81 13.74 9.20 -0.48
CA ARG A 81 13.05 7.93 -0.19
C ARG A 81 12.14 7.42 -1.31
N THR A 82 11.76 8.27 -2.27
CA THR A 82 10.98 7.85 -3.45
C THR A 82 11.80 6.88 -4.33
N PRO A 83 11.15 6.05 -5.18
CA PRO A 83 11.83 5.22 -6.17
C PRO A 83 12.90 6.00 -6.95
N LYS A 84 14.13 5.48 -7.01
CA LYS A 84 15.22 6.07 -7.81
C LYS A 84 14.94 5.87 -9.30
N GLU A 85 15.51 6.74 -10.13
CA GLU A 85 15.52 6.55 -11.58
C GLU A 85 16.26 5.25 -11.92
N ASN A 86 15.50 4.26 -12.41
CA ASN A 86 16.00 2.92 -12.72
C ASN A 86 14.95 2.14 -13.53
N ALA A 87 15.14 2.06 -14.85
CA ALA A 87 14.23 1.40 -15.78
C ALA A 87 13.94 -0.09 -15.45
N ILE A 88 14.81 -0.77 -14.69
CA ILE A 88 14.57 -2.16 -14.23
C ILE A 88 13.46 -2.22 -13.17
N ARG A 89 13.28 -1.14 -12.39
CA ARG A 89 12.22 -1.04 -11.38
C ARG A 89 10.93 -0.42 -11.94
N GLY A 90 11.06 0.55 -12.84
CA GLY A 90 9.96 1.37 -13.34
C GLY A 90 10.46 2.76 -13.75
N MET A 91 9.54 3.62 -14.16
CA MET A 91 9.84 4.97 -14.67
C MET A 91 8.96 6.04 -14.01
N TRP A 92 9.50 7.25 -13.89
CA TRP A 92 8.69 8.45 -13.64
C TRP A 92 8.12 9.01 -14.95
N THR A 93 6.90 9.52 -14.93
CA THR A 93 6.27 10.17 -16.10
C THR A 93 6.67 11.63 -16.27
N GLY A 94 7.51 12.15 -15.38
CA GLY A 94 7.94 13.54 -15.27
C GLY A 94 8.89 13.68 -14.09
N ASP A 95 8.84 14.80 -13.37
CA ASP A 95 9.76 15.04 -12.25
C ASP A 95 9.61 14.02 -11.11
N ARG A 96 10.76 13.53 -10.63
CA ARG A 96 10.87 12.47 -9.62
C ARG A 96 10.35 12.94 -8.26
N GLY A 97 9.14 12.47 -7.91
CA GLY A 97 8.44 12.83 -6.66
C GLY A 97 7.29 13.84 -6.84
N GLU A 98 7.08 14.36 -8.05
CA GLU A 98 5.98 15.28 -8.42
C GLU A 98 5.15 14.75 -9.62
N SER A 99 5.29 13.47 -9.95
CA SER A 99 4.66 12.81 -11.10
C SER A 99 4.28 11.36 -10.78
N TRP A 100 3.72 10.64 -11.76
CA TRP A 100 3.39 9.22 -11.60
C TRP A 100 4.65 8.36 -11.66
N TYR A 101 4.74 7.36 -10.78
CA TYR A 101 5.70 6.26 -10.93
C TYR A 101 5.00 5.00 -11.42
N ILE A 102 5.41 4.51 -12.59
CA ILE A 102 4.88 3.31 -13.25
C ILE A 102 5.87 2.16 -13.05
N PRO A 103 5.50 1.05 -12.36
CA PRO A 103 6.42 -0.06 -12.13
C PRO A 103 6.64 -0.93 -13.38
N ALA A 104 7.83 -1.52 -13.45
CA ALA A 104 8.15 -2.62 -14.39
C ALA A 104 7.83 -4.01 -13.78
N ASP A 105 7.60 -4.09 -12.46
CA ASP A 105 7.27 -5.35 -11.78
C ASP A 105 5.82 -5.77 -12.08
N LYS A 106 5.67 -6.75 -12.98
CA LYS A 106 4.39 -7.38 -13.35
C LYS A 106 3.54 -7.78 -12.14
N SER A 107 4.18 -8.17 -11.04
CA SER A 107 3.53 -8.66 -9.82
C SER A 107 3.22 -7.55 -8.79
N VAL A 108 3.58 -6.30 -9.10
CA VAL A 108 3.05 -5.07 -8.50
C VAL A 108 1.92 -4.53 -9.37
N ASN A 109 2.10 -4.50 -10.69
CA ASN A 109 1.09 -4.02 -11.64
C ASN A 109 -0.19 -4.85 -11.58
N ALA A 110 -0.08 -6.18 -11.47
CA ALA A 110 -1.23 -7.07 -11.24
C ALA A 110 -2.05 -6.75 -9.97
N ILE A 111 -1.48 -6.04 -8.98
CA ILE A 111 -2.22 -5.54 -7.81
C ILE A 111 -2.82 -4.17 -8.11
N LEU A 112 -2.08 -3.27 -8.77
CA LEU A 112 -2.56 -1.94 -9.16
C LEU A 112 -3.76 -2.01 -10.13
N HIS A 113 -3.76 -2.97 -11.06
CA HIS A 113 -4.85 -3.21 -12.00
C HIS A 113 -6.18 -3.58 -11.31
N VAL A 114 -6.15 -4.15 -10.09
CA VAL A 114 -7.36 -4.44 -9.28
C VAL A 114 -8.04 -3.14 -8.80
N PHE A 115 -7.31 -2.03 -8.80
CA PHE A 115 -7.80 -0.68 -8.50
C PHE A 115 -7.89 0.21 -9.75
N GLU A 116 -7.79 -0.37 -10.96
CA GLU A 116 -7.76 0.34 -12.25
C GLU A 116 -6.58 1.34 -12.39
N LEU A 117 -5.42 1.02 -11.80
CA LEU A 117 -4.21 1.86 -11.80
C LEU A 117 -3.04 1.21 -12.57
N ASP A 118 -2.30 2.02 -13.33
CA ASP A 118 -0.99 1.64 -13.92
C ASP A 118 0.21 2.01 -13.03
N GLY A 119 0.00 2.88 -12.03
CA GLY A 119 1.06 3.44 -11.19
C GLY A 119 0.51 4.20 -9.98
N ILE A 120 1.39 4.91 -9.27
CA ILE A 120 1.03 5.76 -8.13
C ILE A 120 1.57 7.18 -8.37
N LEU A 121 0.70 8.19 -8.20
CA LEU A 121 1.07 9.59 -8.22
C LEU A 121 1.86 9.94 -6.96
N TYR A 122 2.97 10.66 -7.13
CA TYR A 122 3.62 11.37 -6.02
C TYR A 122 3.41 12.87 -6.15
N LYS A 123 3.35 13.53 -4.99
CA LYS A 123 3.42 14.98 -4.85
C LYS A 123 4.19 15.33 -3.58
N GLU A 124 5.04 16.35 -3.63
CA GLU A 124 5.98 16.72 -2.56
C GLU A 124 6.85 15.53 -2.09
N GLY A 125 7.13 14.56 -2.97
CA GLY A 125 7.81 13.30 -2.62
C GLY A 125 6.98 12.31 -1.78
N ILE A 126 5.67 12.49 -1.65
CA ILE A 126 4.73 11.61 -0.93
C ILE A 126 3.86 10.86 -1.95
N PRO A 127 3.72 9.52 -1.87
CA PRO A 127 2.80 8.77 -2.72
C PRO A 127 1.35 8.92 -2.24
N ASP A 128 0.42 9.06 -3.18
CA ASP A 128 -1.01 8.92 -2.87
C ASP A 128 -1.45 7.45 -2.96
N PHE A 129 -1.51 6.76 -1.82
CA PHE A 129 -2.10 5.42 -1.74
C PHE A 129 -3.61 5.42 -1.46
N SER A 130 -4.28 6.57 -1.36
CA SER A 130 -5.71 6.63 -1.07
C SER A 130 -6.55 5.95 -2.17
N VAL A 131 -6.10 6.06 -3.42
CA VAL A 131 -6.68 5.40 -4.60
C VAL A 131 -6.63 3.87 -4.54
N CYS A 132 -5.76 3.27 -3.71
CA CYS A 132 -5.69 1.82 -3.49
C CYS A 132 -5.96 1.41 -2.02
N ALA A 133 -6.60 2.29 -1.24
CA ALA A 133 -6.94 2.03 0.15
C ALA A 133 -8.25 1.23 0.27
N LYS A 134 -8.20 0.04 0.87
CA LYS A 134 -9.38 -0.76 1.23
C LYS A 134 -10.24 -0.06 2.30
N VAL A 135 -9.58 0.66 3.22
CA VAL A 135 -10.19 1.46 4.30
C VAL A 135 -9.26 2.61 4.66
N THR A 136 -9.75 3.84 4.72
CA THR A 136 -9.06 4.95 5.39
C THR A 136 -9.69 5.21 6.76
N VAL A 137 -8.87 5.47 7.78
CA VAL A 137 -9.26 5.85 9.15
C VAL A 137 -8.43 7.03 9.65
N SER A 138 -8.96 7.80 10.61
CA SER A 138 -8.18 8.76 11.40
C SER A 138 -7.82 8.16 12.76
N ILE A 139 -6.64 8.48 13.28
CA ILE A 139 -6.22 8.15 14.64
C ILE A 139 -5.72 9.39 15.38
N GLU A 140 -6.05 9.49 16.67
CA GLU A 140 -5.57 10.55 17.55
C GLU A 140 -4.16 10.24 18.07
N ASN A 141 -3.32 11.27 18.15
CA ASN A 141 -1.98 11.20 18.73
C ASN A 141 -1.13 10.07 18.12
N MET A 142 -0.96 10.06 16.79
CA MET A 142 0.01 9.18 16.13
C MET A 142 1.40 9.43 16.71
N ASN A 143 2.18 8.36 16.90
CA ASN A 143 3.52 8.46 17.47
C ASN A 143 4.54 7.63 16.67
N GLU A 144 5.80 7.62 17.13
CA GLU A 144 6.90 6.87 16.51
C GLU A 144 6.79 5.34 16.69
N ILE A 145 5.91 4.86 17.57
CA ILE A 145 5.73 3.47 17.97
C ILE A 145 4.63 2.86 17.09
N ARG A 146 4.99 2.55 15.85
CA ARG A 146 4.13 1.93 14.81
C ARG A 146 3.22 0.79 15.29
N ARG A 147 3.61 0.02 16.33
CA ARG A 147 2.77 -1.02 16.94
C ARG A 147 1.50 -0.45 17.60
N GLU A 148 1.60 0.70 18.25
CA GLU A 148 0.49 1.40 18.91
C GLU A 148 -0.43 2.05 17.89
N ASN A 149 0.14 2.75 16.91
CA ASN A 149 -0.61 3.31 15.77
C ASN A 149 -1.42 2.22 15.06
N PHE A 150 -0.79 1.08 14.72
CA PHE A 150 -1.47 -0.05 14.08
C PHE A 150 -2.63 -0.57 14.94
N TRP A 151 -2.48 -0.65 16.26
CA TRP A 151 -3.58 -1.03 17.16
C TRP A 151 -4.72 0.00 17.18
N LYS A 152 -4.42 1.31 17.21
CA LYS A 152 -5.44 2.37 17.08
C LYS A 152 -6.20 2.25 15.76
N CYS A 153 -5.50 1.99 14.65
CA CYS A 153 -6.11 1.80 13.33
C CYS A 153 -6.94 0.52 13.27
N ASP A 154 -6.46 -0.58 13.84
CA ASP A 154 -7.20 -1.84 13.95
C ASP A 154 -8.50 -1.67 14.76
N VAL A 155 -8.51 -0.82 15.81
CA VAL A 155 -9.73 -0.44 16.55
C VAL A 155 -10.68 0.39 15.67
N LYS A 156 -10.21 1.45 15.01
CA LYS A 156 -11.07 2.31 14.16
C LYS A 156 -11.61 1.59 12.92
N CYS A 157 -10.86 0.65 12.37
CA CYS A 157 -11.34 -0.23 11.31
C CYS A 157 -12.41 -1.20 11.83
N ALA A 158 -12.24 -1.75 13.03
CA ALA A 158 -13.22 -2.64 13.64
C ALA A 158 -14.55 -1.94 13.97
N GLU A 159 -14.50 -0.70 14.49
CA GLU A 159 -15.68 0.17 14.67
C GLU A 159 -16.45 0.37 13.34
N LYS A 160 -15.70 0.62 12.26
CA LYS A 160 -16.26 0.86 10.92
C LYS A 160 -16.88 -0.41 10.31
N TRP A 161 -16.12 -1.50 10.26
CA TRP A 161 -16.56 -2.79 9.70
C TRP A 161 -17.70 -3.45 10.47
N SER A 162 -17.80 -3.27 11.78
CA SER A 162 -18.96 -3.72 12.58
C SER A 162 -20.25 -3.02 12.12
N ARG A 163 -20.20 -1.68 11.98
CA ARG A 163 -21.32 -0.85 11.53
C ARG A 163 -21.72 -1.15 10.08
N GLU A 164 -20.73 -1.39 9.22
CA GLU A 164 -20.93 -1.73 7.80
C GLU A 164 -21.30 -3.20 7.58
N LYS A 165 -21.28 -4.04 8.64
CA LYS A 165 -21.44 -5.51 8.58
C LYS A 165 -20.51 -6.15 7.55
N TYR A 166 -19.26 -5.69 7.50
CA TYR A 166 -18.28 -6.12 6.51
C TYR A 166 -18.06 -7.64 6.57
N GLU A 167 -18.02 -8.28 5.38
CA GLU A 167 -18.04 -9.75 5.21
C GLU A 167 -19.22 -10.45 5.95
N GLY A 168 -20.34 -9.75 6.14
CA GLY A 168 -21.53 -10.22 6.84
C GLY A 168 -21.45 -10.18 8.37
N LYS A 169 -20.27 -9.86 8.93
CA LYS A 169 -20.00 -9.92 10.37
C LYS A 169 -20.37 -8.60 11.07
N SER A 170 -21.34 -8.64 11.97
CA SER A 170 -21.84 -7.47 12.72
C SER A 170 -20.94 -7.02 13.88
N SER A 171 -19.93 -7.81 14.26
CA SER A 171 -19.00 -7.52 15.35
C SER A 171 -17.57 -7.86 14.95
N TRP A 172 -16.78 -6.83 14.71
CA TRP A 172 -15.35 -6.90 14.47
C TRP A 172 -14.59 -6.39 15.70
N THR A 173 -13.47 -7.04 16.01
CA THR A 173 -12.49 -6.59 17.00
C THR A 173 -11.19 -6.17 16.32
N SER A 174 -10.35 -5.39 17.00
CA SER A 174 -9.01 -5.06 16.51
C SER A 174 -8.11 -6.30 16.36
N LYS A 175 -8.42 -7.42 17.04
CA LYS A 175 -7.75 -8.71 16.80
C LYS A 175 -8.17 -9.32 15.46
N ASP A 176 -9.45 -9.28 15.12
CA ASP A 176 -9.98 -9.76 13.84
C ASP A 176 -9.37 -8.97 12.68
N VAL A 177 -9.40 -7.63 12.74
CA VAL A 177 -8.81 -6.77 11.71
C VAL A 177 -7.32 -7.10 11.54
N LYS A 178 -6.56 -7.16 12.64
CA LYS A 178 -5.14 -7.51 12.63
C LYS A 178 -4.85 -8.89 12.01
N GLN A 179 -5.79 -9.83 12.10
CA GLN A 179 -5.66 -11.16 11.53
C GLN A 179 -6.02 -11.16 10.04
N TRP A 180 -7.20 -10.62 9.67
CA TRP A 180 -7.63 -10.41 8.28
C TRP A 180 -6.56 -9.71 7.45
N ARG A 181 -5.89 -8.70 8.04
CA ARG A 181 -4.79 -7.97 7.39
C ARG A 181 -3.59 -8.85 7.04
N LYS A 182 -3.23 -9.83 7.86
CA LYS A 182 -2.15 -10.78 7.51
C LYS A 182 -2.59 -11.70 6.38
N GLU A 183 -3.80 -12.26 6.52
CA GLU A 183 -4.35 -13.28 5.62
C GLU A 183 -4.56 -12.72 4.20
N ASN A 184 -5.02 -11.48 4.09
CA ASN A 184 -5.23 -10.77 2.83
C ASN A 184 -3.99 -9.96 2.37
N GLY A 185 -2.90 -9.96 3.13
CA GLY A 185 -1.65 -9.27 2.77
C GLY A 185 -1.68 -7.73 2.84
N TYR A 186 -2.49 -7.13 3.72
CA TYR A 186 -2.63 -5.68 3.89
C TYR A 186 -1.88 -5.11 5.11
N THR A 187 -1.43 -3.86 4.99
CA THR A 187 -0.77 -3.09 6.06
C THR A 187 -1.44 -1.73 6.23
N TRP A 188 -1.32 -1.15 7.42
CA TRP A 188 -1.55 0.27 7.58
C TRP A 188 -0.38 1.06 6.98
N HIS A 189 -0.69 2.06 6.16
CA HIS A 189 0.17 3.17 5.77
C HIS A 189 -0.21 4.37 6.63
N GLU A 190 0.73 4.85 7.44
CA GLU A 190 0.58 6.02 8.30
C GLU A 190 0.97 7.27 7.49
N ARG A 191 0.05 8.21 7.20
CA ARG A 191 0.32 9.37 6.34
C ARG A 191 1.18 10.44 7.03
N ASN A 192 1.85 11.27 6.24
CA ASN A 192 2.71 12.37 6.72
C ASN A 192 1.96 13.47 7.49
N ASP A 193 0.64 13.53 7.41
CA ASP A 193 -0.19 14.41 8.25
C ASP A 193 -0.26 13.99 9.74
N MET A 194 0.27 12.80 10.07
CA MET A 194 0.26 12.22 11.42
C MET A 194 -1.14 11.99 12.02
N VAL A 195 -2.18 11.91 11.18
CA VAL A 195 -3.58 11.69 11.60
C VAL A 195 -4.25 10.57 10.81
N ILE A 196 -4.03 10.51 9.50
CA ILE A 196 -4.72 9.59 8.59
C ILE A 196 -3.90 8.32 8.37
N CYS A 197 -4.58 7.19 8.35
CA CYS A 197 -4.02 5.88 8.03
C CYS A 197 -4.86 5.16 6.97
N ASP A 198 -4.19 4.62 5.96
CA ASP A 198 -4.81 3.83 4.89
C ASP A 198 -4.50 2.35 5.02
N LEU A 199 -5.51 1.50 4.80
CA LEU A 199 -5.36 0.06 4.73
C LEU A 199 -5.04 -0.34 3.29
N VAL A 200 -3.75 -0.56 3.00
CA VAL A 200 -3.23 -0.72 1.64
C VAL A 200 -2.54 -2.09 1.47
N PRO A 201 -2.45 -2.64 0.25
CA PRO A 201 -1.75 -3.90 0.04
C PRO A 201 -0.27 -3.74 0.42
N THR A 202 0.25 -4.66 1.25
CA THR A 202 1.61 -4.56 1.84
C THR A 202 2.69 -4.45 0.78
N LYS A 203 2.48 -5.09 -0.37
CA LYS A 203 3.40 -5.06 -1.51
C LYS A 203 3.45 -3.70 -2.21
N ILE A 204 2.33 -2.98 -2.32
CA ILE A 204 2.30 -1.60 -2.84
C ILE A 204 3.08 -0.70 -1.89
N ASN A 205 2.71 -0.70 -0.60
CA ASN A 205 3.36 0.13 0.43
C ASN A 205 4.87 -0.16 0.58
N GLY A 206 5.30 -1.41 0.40
CA GLY A 206 6.71 -1.79 0.42
C GLY A 206 7.48 -1.49 -0.87
N PHE A 207 6.81 -1.40 -2.02
CA PHE A 207 7.43 -1.14 -3.31
C PHE A 207 7.61 0.36 -3.59
N PHE A 208 6.58 1.15 -3.32
CA PHE A 208 6.56 2.59 -3.54
C PHE A 208 7.21 3.30 -2.34
N GLY A 209 8.53 3.48 -2.42
CA GLY A 209 9.33 4.08 -1.33
C GLY A 209 8.85 5.49 -0.94
N HIS A 210 8.89 5.79 0.36
CA HIS A 210 8.38 7.04 0.94
C HIS A 210 8.98 7.31 2.35
N LEU A 211 8.62 8.47 2.93
CA LEU A 211 8.50 8.67 4.38
C LEU A 211 7.01 8.72 4.70
N GLY A 212 6.60 8.19 5.86
CA GLY A 212 5.22 8.27 6.37
C GLY A 212 5.18 8.87 7.78
N GLY A 213 4.00 8.93 8.40
CA GLY A 213 3.73 9.60 9.68
C GLY A 213 4.67 9.21 10.81
N VAL A 214 5.04 7.94 10.95
CA VAL A 214 6.05 7.48 11.94
C VAL A 214 7.42 8.16 11.78
N SER A 215 7.81 8.54 10.55
CA SER A 215 9.02 9.32 10.29
C SER A 215 8.84 10.80 10.64
N GLU A 216 7.64 11.36 10.43
CA GLU A 216 7.29 12.72 10.80
C GLU A 216 7.21 12.89 12.34
N CYS A 217 6.62 11.93 13.05
CA CYS A 217 6.58 11.91 14.53
C CYS A 217 7.99 11.87 15.14
N LYS A 218 8.90 11.08 14.54
CA LYS A 218 10.31 11.01 14.97
C LYS A 218 11.04 12.33 14.80
N LYS A 219 10.74 13.08 13.73
CA LYS A 219 11.28 14.43 13.50
C LYS A 219 10.68 15.48 14.42
N CYS A 220 9.39 15.34 14.78
CA CYS A 220 8.72 16.22 15.74
C CYS A 220 9.42 16.27 17.12
N ARG A 221 10.16 15.23 17.49
CA ARG A 221 10.95 15.15 18.73
C ARG A 221 12.39 15.67 18.63
N MET A 222 12.79 16.23 17.48
CA MET A 222 14.15 16.76 17.24
C MET A 222 14.17 18.31 17.15
N VAL A 223 13.10 18.97 17.61
CA VAL A 223 12.86 20.42 17.52
C VAL A 223 12.57 20.98 18.91
#